data_AF-A0A376UAW0-F1
#
_entry.id   AF-A0A376UAW0-F1
#
_cell.length_a   1.000
_cell.length_b   1.000
_cell.length_c   1.000
_cell.angle_alpha   90.00
_cell.angle_beta   90.00
_cell.angle_gamma   90.00
#
_symmetry.space_group_name_H-M   'P 1'
#
loop_
_entity.id
_entity.type
_entity.pdbx_description
1 polymer ?
#
loop_
_entity_poly.entity_id
_entity_poly.type
_entity_poly.pdbx_seq_one_letter_code
_entity_poly.pdbx_strand_id
1 'polypeptide(L)'
;MAPVAHNGYWLVDGAVVNPIPISLTRALGADIVIAVDLQHDAHLMQQDLLSFNVSEENSENGDSLPWHARLKERLGSITTRRAVTAPTATEIMTTSIQVLENRLKRNRMAGDPPDILIQPVCPQISTLDFHRAHAAIAAGQLAVERKMDELLPLVRTNI
;
A
#
# COMPACT_ATOMS: atom_id res chain seq x y z
N MET A 1 -5.25 -17.00 -0.53
CA MET A 1 -6.69 -17.33 -0.63
C MET A 1 -6.86 -18.36 -1.73
N ALA A 2 -7.64 -19.43 -1.49
CA ALA A 2 -7.93 -20.41 -2.53
C ALA A 2 -9.08 -19.91 -3.42
N PRO A 3 -9.08 -20.20 -4.73
CA PRO A 3 -10.22 -19.91 -5.61
C PRO A 3 -11.50 -20.58 -5.12
N VAL A 4 -12.64 -19.95 -5.36
CA VAL A 4 -13.96 -20.45 -4.94
C VAL A 4 -14.79 -20.87 -6.15
N ALA A 5 -15.31 -22.10 -6.17
CA ALA A 5 -16.19 -22.57 -7.23
C ALA A 5 -17.61 -22.01 -7.04
N HIS A 6 -18.15 -21.37 -8.09
CA HIS A 6 -19.50 -20.81 -8.09
C HIS A 6 -20.09 -20.78 -9.51
N ASN A 7 -21.31 -21.31 -9.69
CA ASN A 7 -22.03 -21.35 -10.99
C ASN A 7 -21.19 -21.87 -12.17
N GLY A 8 -20.33 -22.87 -11.95
CA GLY A 8 -19.47 -23.45 -12.99
C GLY A 8 -18.17 -22.67 -13.26
N TYR A 9 -17.89 -21.61 -12.51
CA TYR A 9 -16.66 -20.80 -12.62
C TYR A 9 -15.82 -20.90 -11.35
N TRP A 10 -14.50 -20.75 -11.50
CA TRP A 10 -13.59 -20.49 -10.39
C TRP A 10 -13.41 -18.99 -10.22
N LEU A 11 -13.73 -18.49 -9.04
CA LEU A 11 -13.67 -17.07 -8.70
C LEU A 11 -12.44 -16.78 -7.85
N VAL A 12 -11.84 -15.62 -8.12
CA VAL A 12 -10.76 -15.01 -7.34
C VAL A 12 -11.20 -13.60 -6.93
N ASP A 13 -10.35 -12.89 -6.19
CA ASP A 13 -10.60 -11.49 -5.83
C ASP A 13 -10.88 -10.64 -7.08
N GLY A 14 -11.94 -9.83 -7.03
CA GLY A 14 -12.31 -8.90 -8.09
C GLY A 14 -11.31 -7.76 -8.29
N ALA A 15 -10.42 -7.52 -7.32
CA ALA A 15 -9.41 -6.47 -7.40
C ALA A 15 -8.49 -6.61 -8.63
N VAL A 16 -8.23 -7.84 -9.08
CA VAL A 16 -7.40 -8.11 -10.27
C VAL A 16 -8.04 -7.63 -11.58
N VAL A 17 -9.35 -7.35 -11.59
CA VAL A 17 -10.10 -6.92 -12.79
C VAL A 17 -10.74 -5.53 -12.62
N ASN A 18 -11.22 -5.21 -11.42
CA ASN A 18 -11.89 -3.96 -11.14
C ASN A 18 -11.68 -3.53 -9.68
N PRO A 19 -10.48 -3.02 -9.33
CA PRO A 19 -10.12 -2.73 -7.94
C PRO A 19 -10.95 -1.59 -7.32
N ILE A 20 -11.47 -0.68 -8.13
CA ILE A 20 -12.38 0.38 -7.70
C ILE A 20 -13.54 0.49 -8.70
N PRO A 21 -14.72 -0.10 -8.40
CA PRO A 21 -15.78 -0.30 -9.39
C PRO A 21 -16.69 0.93 -9.59
N ILE A 22 -16.11 2.08 -9.94
CA ILE A 22 -16.82 3.37 -10.11
C ILE A 22 -17.95 3.29 -11.14
N SER A 23 -17.66 2.74 -12.32
CA SER A 23 -18.65 2.64 -13.41
C SER A 23 -19.83 1.76 -13.02
N LEU A 24 -19.58 0.72 -12.22
CA LEU A 24 -20.63 -0.17 -11.74
C LEU A 24 -21.52 0.55 -10.74
N THR A 25 -20.96 1.31 -9.80
CA THR A 25 -21.78 2.06 -8.83
C THR A 25 -22.68 3.08 -9.54
N ARG A 26 -22.18 3.77 -10.57
CA ARG A 26 -23.01 4.64 -11.44
C ARG A 26 -24.08 3.87 -12.18
N ALA A 27 -23.75 2.73 -12.79
CA ALA A 27 -24.70 1.88 -13.50
C ALA A 27 -25.81 1.32 -12.59
N LEU A 28 -25.54 1.18 -11.29
CA LEU A 28 -26.51 0.81 -10.26
C LEU A 28 -27.41 1.98 -9.82
N GLY A 29 -27.24 3.17 -10.40
CA GLY A 29 -28.08 4.35 -10.15
C GLY A 29 -27.54 5.32 -9.10
N ALA A 30 -26.25 5.26 -8.76
CA ALA A 30 -25.65 6.26 -7.88
C ALA A 30 -25.55 7.62 -8.60
N ASP A 31 -26.16 8.65 -8.03
CA ASP A 31 -26.03 10.04 -8.49
C ASP A 31 -24.63 10.60 -8.22
N ILE A 32 -24.02 10.17 -7.11
CA ILE A 32 -22.70 10.60 -6.65
C ILE A 32 -21.91 9.37 -6.20
N VAL A 33 -20.66 9.28 -6.66
CA VAL A 33 -19.75 8.20 -6.30
C VAL A 33 -18.59 8.73 -5.47
N ILE A 34 -18.53 8.29 -4.22
CA ILE A 34 -17.40 8.49 -3.32
C ILE A 34 -16.55 7.22 -3.33
N ALA A 35 -15.36 7.30 -3.90
CA ALA A 35 -14.42 6.19 -3.94
C ALA A 35 -13.40 6.28 -2.80
N VAL A 36 -13.07 5.13 -2.21
CA VAL A 36 -12.00 5.00 -1.21
C VAL A 36 -10.90 4.12 -1.80
N ASP A 37 -9.70 4.68 -1.98
CA ASP A 37 -8.54 3.96 -2.51
C ASP A 37 -7.47 3.76 -1.42
N LEU A 38 -7.31 2.51 -0.99
CA LEU A 38 -6.34 2.11 0.02
C LEU A 38 -4.94 1.83 -0.56
N GLN A 39 -4.81 1.71 -1.88
CA GLN A 39 -3.58 1.30 -2.55
C GLN A 39 -2.76 2.50 -3.07
N HIS A 40 -3.07 3.73 -2.64
CA HIS A 40 -2.34 4.93 -3.08
C HIS A 40 -0.85 4.88 -2.69
N ASP A 41 -0.55 4.40 -1.49
CA ASP A 41 0.80 4.41 -0.89
C ASP A 41 1.61 3.13 -1.14
N ALA A 42 1.01 2.09 -1.73
CA ALA A 42 1.71 0.82 -1.98
C ALA A 42 2.98 1.00 -2.85
N HIS A 43 3.01 2.05 -3.68
CA HIS A 43 4.14 2.38 -4.54
C HIS A 43 5.36 2.95 -3.78
N LEU A 44 5.18 3.46 -2.56
CA LEU A 44 6.28 3.95 -1.72
C LEU A 44 7.00 2.78 -1.03
N MET A 45 6.26 1.75 -0.62
CA MET A 45 6.82 0.56 0.04
C MET A 45 7.62 -0.32 -0.94
N GLN A 46 7.28 -0.32 -2.23
CA GLN A 46 7.89 -1.23 -3.21
C GLN A 46 9.36 -0.92 -3.54
N GLN A 47 9.78 0.33 -3.34
CA GLN A 47 11.19 0.72 -3.45
C GLN A 47 12.00 0.31 -2.20
N ASP A 48 11.35 0.30 -1.03
CA ASP A 48 11.98 -0.11 0.22
C ASP A 48 11.98 -1.63 0.44
N LEU A 49 10.99 -2.38 -0.04
CA LEU A 49 10.99 -3.85 0.04
C LEU A 49 12.16 -4.49 -0.72
N LEU A 50 12.62 -3.85 -1.81
CA LEU A 50 13.84 -4.27 -2.53
C LEU A 50 15.13 -3.72 -1.88
N SER A 51 15.04 -2.88 -0.84
CA SER A 51 16.17 -2.10 -0.31
C SER A 51 16.41 -2.20 1.20
N PHE A 52 15.53 -2.83 1.99
CA PHE A 52 15.63 -2.87 3.46
C PHE A 52 15.69 -4.30 4.01
N ASN A 53 16.91 -4.78 4.23
CA ASN A 53 17.23 -5.57 5.41
C ASN A 53 18.30 -4.77 6.17
N VAL A 54 17.87 -3.89 7.08
CA VAL A 54 18.78 -3.39 8.11
C VAL A 54 18.86 -4.52 9.13
N SER A 55 19.93 -5.30 9.06
CA SER A 55 20.29 -6.20 10.14
C SER A 55 20.50 -5.35 11.39
N GLU A 56 19.53 -5.38 12.31
CA GLU A 56 19.76 -4.97 13.69
C GLU A 56 20.69 -6.01 14.32
N GLU A 57 22.00 -5.80 14.17
CA GLU A 57 22.97 -6.49 15.03
C GLU A 57 22.97 -5.82 16.40
N ASN A 58 22.43 -6.57 17.37
CA ASN A 58 22.48 -6.31 18.80
C ASN A 58 23.85 -5.76 19.22
N SER A 59 23.87 -4.51 19.65
CA SER A 59 25.05 -3.90 20.25
C SER A 59 25.02 -4.14 21.77
N GLU A 60 25.51 -5.31 22.18
CA GLU A 60 25.93 -5.58 23.56
C GLU A 60 27.39 -6.03 23.56
N ASN A 61 28.30 -5.10 23.89
CA ASN A 61 29.21 -5.19 25.04
C ASN A 61 30.37 -4.20 24.93
N GLY A 62 30.75 -3.66 26.09
CA GLY A 62 31.66 -2.55 26.24
C GLY A 62 33.16 -2.87 26.12
N ASP A 63 33.88 -1.77 26.17
CA ASP A 63 35.27 -1.52 26.56
C ASP A 63 36.46 -1.91 25.64
N SER A 64 37.09 -0.82 25.18
CA SER A 64 38.51 -0.60 24.88
C SER A 64 39.10 -1.16 23.58
N LEU A 65 39.03 -0.37 22.49
CA LEU A 65 39.84 -0.60 21.29
C LEU A 65 40.50 0.67 20.71
N PRO A 66 41.69 0.57 20.09
CA PRO A 66 42.59 1.69 19.78
C PRO A 66 42.12 2.55 18.59
N TRP A 67 42.42 3.85 18.60
CA TRP A 67 42.00 4.81 17.56
C TRP A 67 42.42 4.45 16.13
N HIS A 68 43.54 3.73 15.98
CA HIS A 68 44.03 3.24 14.69
C HIS A 68 43.14 2.14 14.08
N ALA A 69 42.38 1.39 14.89
CA ALA A 69 41.42 0.41 14.41
C ALA A 69 40.17 1.10 13.82
N ARG A 70 39.71 2.19 14.45
CA ARG A 70 38.56 2.98 13.98
C ARG A 70 38.77 3.63 12.61
N LEU A 71 40.00 4.03 12.28
CA LEU A 71 40.30 4.64 10.98
C LEU A 71 40.28 3.60 9.84
N LYS A 72 40.76 2.37 10.12
CA LYS A 72 40.72 1.25 9.17
C LYS A 72 39.29 0.75 8.95
N GLU A 73 38.45 0.82 9.97
CA GLU A 73 37.02 0.46 9.92
C GLU A 73 36.20 1.51 9.15
N ARG A 74 36.47 2.81 9.31
CA ARG A 74 35.83 3.88 8.49
C ARG A 74 36.21 3.80 7.02
N LEU A 75 37.45 3.43 6.69
CA LEU A 75 37.88 3.20 5.30
C LEU A 75 37.33 1.90 4.69
N GLY A 76 37.10 0.86 5.52
CA GLY A 76 36.43 -0.38 5.10
C GLY A 76 34.90 -0.26 4.93
N SER A 77 34.27 0.67 5.64
CA SER A 77 32.80 0.86 5.64
C SER A 77 32.22 1.49 4.36
N ILE A 78 33.06 2.01 3.46
CA ILE A 78 32.63 2.61 2.18
C ILE A 78 32.25 1.55 1.13
N THR A 79 32.44 0.26 1.43
CA THR A 79 32.10 -0.85 0.51
C THR A 79 31.23 -1.91 1.17
N THR A 80 30.23 -1.52 1.95
CA THR A 80 29.07 -2.41 2.16
C THR A 80 28.30 -2.49 0.85
N ARG A 81 28.73 -3.40 -0.04
CA ARG A 81 27.89 -3.87 -1.14
C ARG A 81 26.59 -4.33 -0.50
N ARG A 82 25.53 -3.52 -0.68
CA ARG A 82 24.14 -3.89 -0.43
C ARG A 82 23.95 -5.33 -0.93
N ALA A 83 23.80 -6.26 0.00
CA ALA A 83 23.44 -7.63 -0.34
C ALA A 83 21.97 -7.57 -0.76
N VAL A 84 21.75 -7.43 -2.07
CA VAL A 84 20.41 -7.53 -2.66
C VAL A 84 20.06 -9.01 -2.64
N THR A 85 19.26 -9.42 -1.65
CA THR A 85 18.68 -10.76 -1.62
C THR A 85 17.72 -10.89 -2.80
N ALA A 86 17.85 -11.95 -3.59
CA ALA A 86 16.94 -12.18 -4.70
C ALA A 86 15.51 -12.42 -4.16
N PRO A 87 14.48 -11.74 -4.70
CA PRO A 87 13.12 -11.88 -4.22
C PRO A 87 12.58 -13.28 -4.50
N THR A 88 11.65 -13.73 -3.66
CA THR A 88 11.03 -15.06 -3.81
C THR A 88 10.01 -15.05 -4.94
N ALA A 89 9.74 -16.19 -5.59
CA ALA A 89 8.72 -16.27 -6.66
C ALA A 89 7.34 -15.75 -6.22
N THR A 90 6.94 -16.03 -4.97
CA THR A 90 5.69 -15.54 -4.36
C THR A 90 5.67 -14.03 -4.19
N GLU A 91 6.80 -13.44 -3.81
CA GLU A 91 6.99 -12.01 -3.66
C GLU A 91 6.90 -11.31 -5.03
N ILE A 92 7.58 -11.85 -6.04
CA ILE A 92 7.51 -11.36 -7.43
C ILE A 92 6.05 -11.40 -7.93
N MET A 93 5.33 -12.50 -7.69
CA MET A 93 3.92 -12.62 -8.09
C MET A 93 3.04 -11.58 -7.39
N THR A 94 3.17 -11.44 -6.07
CA THR A 94 2.37 -10.50 -5.27
C THR A 94 2.63 -9.06 -5.71
N THR A 95 3.90 -8.72 -5.88
CA THR A 95 4.39 -7.43 -6.39
C THR A 95 3.83 -7.15 -7.79
N SER A 96 3.80 -8.15 -8.66
CA SER A 96 3.26 -8.02 -10.02
C SER A 96 1.76 -7.77 -10.02
N ILE A 97 1.00 -8.48 -9.19
CA ILE A 97 -0.45 -8.27 -9.03
C ILE A 97 -0.71 -6.84 -8.57
N GLN A 98 -0.02 -6.37 -7.53
CA GLN A 98 -0.17 -5.00 -7.02
C GLN A 98 0.13 -3.93 -8.09
N VAL A 99 1.16 -4.14 -8.93
CA VAL A 99 1.48 -3.23 -10.04
C VAL A 99 0.37 -3.22 -11.09
N LEU A 100 -0.14 -4.40 -11.46
CA LEU A 100 -1.21 -4.53 -12.44
C LEU A 100 -2.52 -3.92 -11.93
N GLU A 101 -2.90 -4.19 -10.69
CA GLU A 101 -4.07 -3.59 -10.03
C GLU A 101 -3.95 -2.06 -10.02
N ASN A 102 -2.79 -1.52 -9.62
CA ASN A 102 -2.57 -0.07 -9.62
C ASN A 102 -2.63 0.53 -11.02
N ARG A 103 -2.07 -0.14 -12.03
CA ARG A 103 -2.13 0.32 -13.42
C ARG A 103 -3.57 0.31 -13.94
N LEU A 104 -4.32 -0.77 -13.66
CA LEU A 104 -5.70 -0.94 -14.07
C LEU A 104 -6.61 0.11 -13.41
N LYS A 105 -6.45 0.30 -12.09
CA LYS A 105 -7.10 1.35 -11.31
C LYS A 105 -6.88 2.73 -11.92
N ARG A 106 -5.62 3.12 -12.16
CA ARG A 106 -5.26 4.42 -12.76
C ARG A 106 -5.87 4.61 -14.15
N ASN A 107 -5.84 3.58 -14.98
CA ASN A 107 -6.43 3.63 -16.32
C ASN A 107 -7.96 3.82 -16.26
N ARG A 108 -8.65 3.11 -15.36
CA ARG A 108 -10.09 3.26 -15.16
C ARG A 108 -10.46 4.63 -14.61
N MET A 109 -9.78 5.10 -13.55
CA MET A 109 -10.04 6.42 -12.98
C MET A 109 -9.76 7.56 -13.96
N ALA A 110 -8.87 7.37 -14.94
CA ALA A 110 -8.64 8.36 -16.00
C ALA A 110 -9.81 8.46 -17.00
N GLY A 111 -10.53 7.37 -17.24
CA GLY A 111 -11.71 7.35 -18.11
C GLY A 111 -13.02 7.66 -17.38
N ASP A 112 -13.14 7.19 -16.14
CA ASP A 112 -14.33 7.29 -15.31
C ASP A 112 -13.93 7.65 -13.86
N PRO A 113 -13.64 8.94 -13.59
CA PRO A 113 -13.24 9.37 -12.26
C PRO A 113 -14.43 9.36 -11.30
N PRO A 114 -14.21 9.08 -10.01
CA PRO A 114 -15.23 9.26 -8.98
C PRO A 114 -15.46 10.75 -8.73
N ASP A 115 -16.61 11.08 -8.14
CA ASP A 115 -16.94 12.48 -7.79
C ASP A 115 -16.08 12.95 -6.62
N ILE A 116 -15.85 12.07 -5.63
CA ILE A 116 -14.91 12.30 -4.53
C ILE A 116 -14.00 11.08 -4.40
N LEU A 117 -12.71 11.32 -4.27
CA LEU A 117 -11.71 10.29 -3.98
C LEU A 117 -11.10 10.51 -2.60
N ILE A 118 -11.20 9.50 -1.74
CA ILE A 118 -10.60 9.46 -0.41
C ILE A 118 -9.45 8.47 -0.42
N GLN A 119 -8.27 8.90 0.03
CA GLN A 119 -7.06 8.08 0.03
C GLN A 119 -6.42 8.12 1.43
N PRO A 120 -6.78 7.17 2.31
CA PRO A 120 -6.17 7.06 3.62
C PRO A 120 -4.69 6.74 3.53
N VAL A 121 -3.88 7.48 4.29
CA VAL A 121 -2.43 7.29 4.35
C VAL A 121 -2.10 6.32 5.48
N CYS A 122 -1.69 5.11 5.13
CA CYS A 122 -1.42 4.02 6.06
C CYS A 122 -0.01 3.45 5.86
N PRO A 123 1.05 4.24 6.10
CA PRO A 123 2.42 3.79 5.88
C PRO A 123 2.74 2.58 6.77
N GLN A 124 3.43 1.60 6.18
CA GLN A 124 3.93 0.40 6.87
C GLN A 124 2.87 -0.60 7.33
N ILE A 125 1.58 -0.43 7.00
CA ILE A 125 0.54 -1.43 7.29
C ILE A 125 0.40 -2.35 6.08
N SER A 126 0.81 -3.61 6.22
CA SER A 126 0.61 -4.62 5.19
C SER A 126 -0.84 -5.13 5.17
N THR A 127 -1.23 -5.76 4.06
CA THR A 127 -2.57 -6.35 3.86
C THR A 127 -2.95 -7.39 4.92
N LEU A 128 -1.96 -8.03 5.55
CA LEU A 128 -2.16 -9.08 6.57
C LEU A 128 -1.86 -8.60 8.00
N ASP A 129 -1.60 -7.30 8.22
CA ASP A 129 -1.24 -6.75 9.53
C ASP A 129 -2.47 -6.45 10.41
N PHE A 130 -3.24 -7.49 10.75
CA PHE A 130 -4.48 -7.34 11.52
C PHE A 130 -4.28 -6.70 12.90
N HIS A 131 -3.08 -6.83 13.49
CA HIS A 131 -2.73 -6.22 14.77
C HIS A 131 -2.74 -4.68 14.75
N ARG A 132 -2.60 -4.06 13.56
CA ARG A 132 -2.58 -2.59 13.39
C ARG A 132 -3.92 -2.00 12.97
N ALA A 133 -5.00 -2.77 13.06
CA ALA A 133 -6.33 -2.33 12.62
C ALA A 133 -6.75 -0.96 13.18
N HIS A 134 -6.49 -0.70 14.46
CA HIS A 134 -6.81 0.58 15.10
C HIS A 134 -6.13 1.78 14.41
N ALA A 135 -4.86 1.64 14.01
CA ALA A 135 -4.14 2.69 13.31
C ALA A 135 -4.71 2.92 11.89
N ALA A 136 -5.09 1.85 11.19
CA ALA A 136 -5.72 1.95 9.87
C ALA A 136 -7.09 2.64 9.94
N ILE A 137 -7.91 2.34 10.96
CA ILE A 137 -9.20 2.98 11.18
C ILE A 137 -9.02 4.48 11.45
N ALA A 138 -8.08 4.85 12.33
CA ALA A 138 -7.80 6.25 12.63
C ALA A 138 -7.31 7.01 11.39
N ALA A 139 -6.47 6.40 10.56
CA ALA A 139 -6.05 6.98 9.29
C ALA A 139 -7.22 7.18 8.31
N GLY A 140 -8.16 6.24 8.28
CA GLY A 140 -9.41 6.38 7.52
C GLY A 140 -10.26 7.56 7.99
N GLN A 141 -10.45 7.71 9.30
CA GLN A 141 -11.19 8.84 9.89
C GLN A 141 -10.54 10.17 9.52
N LEU A 142 -9.22 10.29 9.69
CA LEU A 142 -8.48 11.50 9.32
C LEU A 142 -8.58 11.83 7.83
N ALA A 143 -8.59 10.82 6.96
CA ALA A 143 -8.74 11.01 5.51
C ALA A 143 -10.12 11.56 5.14
N VAL A 144 -11.17 11.13 5.83
CA VAL A 144 -12.52 11.66 5.69
C VAL A 144 -12.60 13.10 6.23
N GLU A 145 -12.02 13.36 7.40
CA GLU A 145 -11.99 14.70 8.01
C GLU A 145 -11.35 15.73 7.07
N ARG A 146 -10.24 15.37 6.42
CA ARG A 146 -9.56 16.21 5.42
C ARG A 146 -10.41 16.51 4.18
N LYS A 147 -11.42 15.69 3.90
CA LYS A 147 -12.34 15.83 2.77
C LYS A 147 -13.71 16.38 3.18
N MET A 148 -13.86 16.84 4.43
CA MET A 148 -15.13 17.37 4.93
C MET A 148 -15.70 18.51 4.09
N ASP A 149 -14.86 19.41 3.58
CA ASP A 149 -15.31 20.54 2.76
C ASP A 149 -16.02 20.10 1.47
N GLU A 150 -15.55 18.98 0.87
CA GLU A 150 -16.16 18.37 -0.31
C GLU A 150 -17.39 17.50 0.06
N LEU A 151 -17.38 16.87 1.23
CA LEU A 151 -18.42 15.93 1.67
C LEU A 151 -19.66 16.63 2.28
N LEU A 152 -19.47 17.68 3.06
CA LEU A 152 -20.55 18.38 3.78
C LEU A 152 -21.65 18.94 2.86
N PRO A 153 -21.35 19.50 1.67
CA PRO A 153 -22.38 19.92 0.72
C PRO A 153 -23.28 18.77 0.24
N LEU A 154 -22.74 17.56 0.12
CA LEU A 154 -23.47 16.37 -0.34
C LEU A 154 -24.44 15.83 0.70
N VAL A 155 -24.16 16.06 1.98
CA VAL A 155 -25.05 15.66 3.09
C VAL A 155 -26.25 16.59 3.21
N ARG A 156 -26.10 17.86 2.79
CA ARG A 156 -27.12 18.91 2.94
C ARG A 156 -28.08 19.02 1.78
N THR A 157 -27.97 18.14 0.78
CA THR A 157 -28.92 18.04 -0.33
C THR A 157 -30.20 17.34 0.15
N ASN A 158 -30.92 18.00 1.06
CA ASN A 158 -32.31 17.67 1.32
C ASN A 158 -33.16 18.24 0.18
N ILE A 159 -33.90 17.33 -0.44
CA ILE A 159 -35.22 17.57 -1.05
C ILE A 159 -36.10 18.33 -0.05
#